data_AF-A0A7W8DPR4-F1
#
_entry.id   AF-A0A7W8DPR4-F1
#
_cell.length_a   1.000
_cell.length_b   1.000
_cell.length_c   1.000
_cell.angle_alpha   90.00
_cell.angle_beta   90.00
_cell.angle_gamma   90.00
#
_symmetry.space_group_name_H-M   'P 1'
#
loop_
_entity.id
_entity.type
_entity.pdbx_description
1 polymer ?
#
loop_
_entity_poly.entity_id
_entity_poly.type
_entity_poly.pdbx_seq_one_letter_code
_entity_poly.pdbx_strand_id
1 'polypeptide(L)'
;MSAHSHSPSEESGSIWKILNVIIAFVVGGFTLFWGATLLIGARNAAAPKEPVAEVATAPAAPAAEAPPAPATTPAAAAPVAAAPVAAAAPAAPAPVAGPAAEITIKPDTANPLAYDLKEFNVKAGQKVKITFNNTHPAVPQMHNIVIGTPGSKDKLMALAMQMVAAPDGMAKGYIPEGPEVLFHTKLLQPNQTEVLEFTAPAAGDYPYLCTFPGHGAIMNGVMHVE
;
A
#
# COMPACT_ATOMS: atom_id res chain seq x y z
N MET A 1 49.73 -61.02 -33.45
CA MET A 1 49.69 -59.58 -33.72
C MET A 1 49.00 -59.39 -35.06
N SER A 2 47.74 -58.95 -35.08
CA SER A 2 47.08 -58.41 -36.28
C SER A 2 45.97 -57.46 -35.82
N ALA A 3 46.07 -56.20 -36.21
CA ALA A 3 44.98 -55.24 -36.11
C ALA A 3 44.79 -54.59 -37.48
N HIS A 4 43.59 -54.72 -38.03
CA HIS A 4 43.13 -54.05 -39.24
C HIS A 4 42.78 -52.59 -38.92
N SER A 5 43.26 -51.67 -39.74
CA SER A 5 42.84 -50.26 -39.75
C SER A 5 41.59 -50.10 -40.61
N HIS A 6 40.56 -49.42 -40.10
CA HIS A 6 39.44 -48.86 -40.88
C HIS A 6 39.40 -47.35 -40.65
N SER A 7 39.25 -46.57 -41.73
CA SER A 7 39.02 -45.12 -41.70
C SER A 7 37.53 -44.83 -41.96
N PRO A 8 36.92 -43.81 -41.33
CA PRO A 8 35.60 -43.31 -41.75
C PRO A 8 35.70 -41.88 -42.29
N SER A 9 35.17 -41.61 -43.50
CA SER A 9 35.04 -40.24 -44.01
C SER A 9 33.89 -40.06 -45.01
N GLU A 10 32.63 -40.17 -44.56
CA GLU A 10 31.47 -39.75 -45.40
C GLU A 10 30.32 -39.00 -44.67
N GLU A 11 30.31 -38.81 -43.36
CA GLU A 11 29.10 -38.28 -42.67
C GLU A 11 29.01 -36.74 -42.50
N SER A 12 30.11 -36.00 -42.68
CA SER A 12 30.17 -34.58 -42.28
C SER A 12 29.49 -33.60 -43.26
N GLY A 13 29.25 -33.98 -44.50
CA GLY A 13 28.72 -33.09 -45.54
C GLY A 13 27.20 -32.86 -45.54
N SER A 14 26.43 -33.73 -44.87
CA SER A 14 24.96 -33.69 -44.88
C SER A 14 24.39 -32.78 -43.79
N ILE A 15 25.03 -32.75 -42.63
CA ILE A 15 24.58 -31.98 -41.44
C ILE A 15 24.69 -30.47 -41.68
N TRP A 16 25.76 -30.02 -42.36
CA TRP A 16 25.95 -28.60 -42.67
C TRP A 16 24.96 -28.06 -43.72
N LYS A 17 24.48 -28.91 -44.62
CA LYS A 17 23.46 -28.53 -45.62
C LYS A 17 22.08 -28.36 -44.98
N ILE A 18 21.72 -29.22 -44.03
CA ILE A 18 20.44 -29.13 -43.30
C ILE A 18 20.42 -27.89 -42.40
N LEU A 19 21.54 -27.56 -41.76
CA LEU A 19 21.64 -26.40 -40.88
C LEU A 19 21.48 -25.07 -41.62
N ASN A 20 22.07 -24.94 -42.82
CA ASN A 20 21.95 -23.73 -43.64
C ASN A 20 20.53 -23.48 -44.17
N VAL A 21 19.77 -24.54 -44.45
CA VAL A 21 18.35 -24.42 -44.89
C VAL A 21 17.48 -23.93 -43.73
N ILE A 22 17.67 -24.45 -42.51
CA ILE A 22 16.89 -24.04 -41.33
C ILE A 22 17.14 -22.57 -40.99
N ILE A 23 18.39 -22.10 -41.06
CA ILE A 23 18.74 -20.69 -40.80
C ILE A 23 18.06 -19.75 -41.82
N ALA A 24 17.99 -20.14 -43.10
CA ALA A 24 17.34 -19.33 -44.14
C ALA A 24 15.82 -19.15 -43.91
N PHE A 25 15.12 -20.18 -43.42
CA PHE A 25 13.70 -20.09 -43.10
C PHE A 25 13.41 -19.23 -41.86
N VAL A 26 14.27 -19.25 -40.85
CA VAL A 26 14.11 -18.45 -39.63
C VAL A 26 14.33 -16.95 -39.92
N VAL A 27 15.35 -16.60 -40.71
CA VAL A 27 15.63 -15.19 -41.07
C VAL A 27 14.60 -14.64 -42.08
N GLY A 28 14.14 -15.46 -43.03
CA GLY A 28 13.09 -15.08 -44.00
C GLY A 28 11.71 -14.89 -43.37
N GLY A 29 11.34 -15.71 -42.38
CA GLY A 29 10.09 -15.58 -41.63
C GLY A 29 10.05 -14.34 -40.71
N PHE A 30 11.19 -13.97 -40.13
CA PHE A 30 11.28 -12.83 -39.20
C PHE A 30 11.20 -11.47 -39.91
N THR A 31 11.72 -11.35 -41.13
CA THR A 31 11.66 -10.12 -41.93
C THR A 31 10.28 -9.84 -42.51
N LEU A 32 9.50 -10.87 -42.85
CA LEU A 32 8.12 -10.74 -43.35
C LEU A 32 7.10 -10.43 -42.24
N PHE A 33 7.32 -10.89 -41.00
CA PHE A 33 6.40 -10.63 -39.89
C PHE A 33 6.56 -9.21 -39.29
N TRP A 34 7.75 -8.61 -39.34
CA TRP A 34 7.98 -7.24 -38.83
C TRP A 34 7.80 -6.13 -39.89
N GLY A 35 7.92 -6.46 -41.18
CA GLY A 35 7.64 -5.50 -42.27
C GLY A 35 6.15 -5.15 -42.42
N ALA A 36 5.25 -6.07 -42.09
CA ALA A 36 3.80 -5.87 -42.23
C ALA A 36 3.18 -4.98 -41.12
N THR A 37 3.85 -4.83 -39.97
CA THR A 37 3.35 -4.02 -38.83
C THR A 37 3.70 -2.54 -38.94
N LEU A 38 4.64 -2.16 -39.82
CA LEU A 38 5.06 -0.76 -40.01
C LEU A 38 4.23 -0.02 -41.08
N LEU A 39 3.45 -0.72 -41.92
CA LEU A 39 2.60 -0.13 -42.96
C LEU A 39 1.12 0.07 -42.55
N ILE A 40 0.66 -0.55 -41.46
CA ILE A 40 -0.72 -0.41 -40.96
C ILE A 40 -0.85 0.74 -39.94
N GLY A 41 0.22 1.11 -39.23
CA GLY A 41 0.22 2.22 -38.26
C GLY A 41 0.18 3.63 -38.88
N ALA A 42 0.50 3.77 -40.17
CA ALA A 42 0.61 5.08 -40.83
C ALA A 42 -0.71 5.63 -41.43
N ARG A 43 -1.84 4.92 -41.28
CA ARG A 43 -3.11 5.30 -41.93
C ARG A 43 -4.18 5.93 -41.01
N ASN A 44 -3.98 5.97 -39.69
CA ASN A 44 -5.02 6.40 -38.74
C ASN A 44 -4.72 7.68 -37.92
N ALA A 45 -3.78 8.53 -38.35
CA ALA A 45 -3.54 9.82 -37.70
C ALA A 45 -3.84 10.98 -38.67
N ALA A 46 -5.10 11.38 -38.74
CA ALA A 46 -5.53 12.59 -39.45
C ALA A 46 -6.55 13.37 -38.61
N ALA A 47 -6.09 14.33 -37.80
CA ALA A 47 -6.78 15.56 -37.39
C ALA A 47 -5.78 16.50 -36.66
N PRO A 48 -5.93 17.83 -36.76
CA PRO A 48 -4.80 18.78 -36.72
C PRO A 48 -4.43 19.28 -35.32
N LYS A 49 -3.14 19.54 -35.09
CA LYS A 49 -2.62 20.30 -33.94
C LYS A 49 -2.15 21.67 -34.41
N GLU A 50 -2.63 22.71 -33.74
CA GLU A 50 -2.17 24.09 -33.83
C GLU A 50 -0.72 24.25 -33.29
N PRO A 51 0.01 25.32 -33.70
CA PRO A 51 1.47 25.35 -33.59
C PRO A 51 1.94 25.73 -32.18
N VAL A 52 2.83 24.91 -31.63
CA VAL A 52 3.56 25.20 -30.40
C VAL A 52 4.82 25.98 -30.74
N ALA A 53 4.97 27.14 -30.12
CA ALA A 53 6.13 28.00 -30.25
C ALA A 53 7.38 27.34 -29.64
N GLU A 54 8.48 27.54 -30.37
CA GLU A 54 9.85 27.15 -30.13
C GLU A 54 10.41 27.75 -28.82
N VAL A 55 10.99 26.90 -27.96
CA VAL A 55 11.81 27.34 -26.83
C VAL A 55 13.23 26.87 -27.05
N ALA A 56 14.10 27.85 -27.30
CA ALA A 56 15.52 27.70 -27.52
C ALA A 56 16.25 27.22 -26.25
N THR A 57 17.23 26.34 -26.50
CA THR A 57 18.23 25.82 -25.57
C THR A 57 19.37 26.81 -25.32
N ALA A 58 19.83 26.93 -24.07
CA ALA A 58 21.17 27.42 -23.71
C ALA A 58 21.54 26.91 -22.27
N PRO A 59 22.83 26.80 -21.91
CA PRO A 59 23.39 25.58 -21.31
C PRO A 59 23.74 25.66 -19.81
N ALA A 60 24.15 24.49 -19.29
CA ALA A 60 24.51 24.19 -17.90
C ALA A 60 25.92 24.64 -17.46
N ALA A 61 26.05 24.98 -16.16
CA ALA A 61 27.13 24.63 -15.21
C ALA A 61 27.02 25.49 -13.92
N PRO A 62 27.67 25.16 -12.78
CA PRO A 62 27.91 23.85 -12.16
C PRO A 62 27.39 23.80 -10.70
N ALA A 63 27.55 22.64 -10.06
CA ALA A 63 27.14 22.31 -8.70
C ALA A 63 27.82 23.19 -7.61
N ALA A 64 27.05 23.52 -6.57
CA ALA A 64 27.54 24.05 -5.30
C ALA A 64 26.77 23.42 -4.13
N GLU A 65 27.51 22.60 -3.38
CA GLU A 65 27.53 22.36 -1.92
C GLU A 65 26.26 22.59 -1.08
N ALA A 66 25.85 21.53 -0.39
CA ALA A 66 24.80 21.50 0.62
C ALA A 66 25.29 22.11 1.96
N PRO A 67 24.48 22.93 2.66
CA PRO A 67 24.77 23.32 4.03
C PRO A 67 24.32 22.23 5.04
N PRO A 68 25.00 22.10 6.19
CA PRO A 68 24.74 21.05 7.17
C PRO A 68 23.46 21.29 7.96
N ALA A 69 22.78 20.20 8.28
CA ALA A 69 21.63 20.17 9.19
C ALA A 69 22.04 20.59 10.61
N PRO A 70 21.25 21.42 11.31
CA PRO A 70 21.35 21.52 12.75
C PRO A 70 20.42 20.48 13.38
N ALA A 71 21.02 19.58 14.18
CA ALA A 71 20.32 18.79 15.16
C ALA A 71 19.75 19.72 16.25
N THR A 72 18.44 19.61 16.52
CA THR A 72 17.83 20.09 17.76
C THR A 72 16.82 19.06 18.28
N THR A 73 16.74 19.03 19.59
CA THR A 73 16.24 17.99 20.53
C THR A 73 14.70 17.95 20.63
N PRO A 74 14.09 17.07 21.47
CA PRO A 74 12.85 16.39 21.16
C PRO A 74 11.61 17.29 21.34
N ALA A 75 10.72 17.27 20.35
CA ALA A 75 9.43 17.95 20.43
C ALA A 75 8.52 17.23 21.41
N ALA A 76 8.14 17.98 22.45
CA ALA A 76 7.12 17.66 23.42
C ALA A 76 5.77 17.30 22.76
N ALA A 77 5.01 16.46 23.46
CA ALA A 77 3.64 16.08 23.14
C ALA A 77 2.77 17.31 22.84
N ALA A 78 2.26 17.38 21.61
CA ALA A 78 1.25 18.34 21.18
C ALA A 78 -0.14 17.68 21.27
N PRO A 79 -1.19 18.45 21.62
CA PRO A 79 -2.47 17.92 22.06
C PRO A 79 -3.24 17.23 20.92
N VAL A 80 -3.96 16.19 21.31
CA VAL A 80 -4.88 15.43 20.44
C VAL A 80 -5.95 16.38 19.93
N ALA A 81 -5.95 16.66 18.64
CA ALA A 81 -6.96 17.48 18.00
C ALA A 81 -8.30 16.73 18.02
N ALA A 82 -9.33 17.35 18.61
CA ALA A 82 -10.68 16.85 18.60
C ALA A 82 -11.23 16.82 17.17
N ALA A 83 -11.69 15.65 16.72
CA ALA A 83 -12.34 15.44 15.44
C ALA A 83 -13.74 16.10 15.40
N PRO A 84 -14.21 16.61 14.24
CA PRO A 84 -15.54 17.18 14.10
C PRO A 84 -16.63 16.09 14.04
N VAL A 85 -17.83 16.47 14.48
CA VAL A 85 -18.96 15.60 14.81
C VAL A 85 -19.55 14.91 13.57
N ALA A 86 -19.50 13.57 13.56
CA ALA A 86 -20.25 12.70 12.65
C ALA A 86 -21.51 12.14 13.34
N ALA A 87 -22.54 11.80 12.57
CA ALA A 87 -23.87 11.42 13.07
C ALA A 87 -23.82 10.35 14.18
N ALA A 88 -24.68 10.53 15.18
CA ALA A 88 -24.55 9.97 16.52
C ALA A 88 -24.31 8.45 16.55
N ALA A 89 -23.07 8.08 16.87
CA ALA A 89 -22.78 6.88 17.62
C ALA A 89 -23.79 6.74 18.78
N PRO A 90 -24.19 5.52 19.19
CA PRO A 90 -24.90 5.37 20.45
C PRO A 90 -24.07 6.08 21.53
N ALA A 91 -24.68 7.08 22.18
CA ALA A 91 -23.97 7.97 23.08
C ALA A 91 -23.14 7.14 24.07
N ALA A 92 -21.83 7.42 24.14
CA ALA A 92 -20.96 6.71 25.04
C ALA A 92 -21.55 6.81 26.47
N PRO A 93 -21.72 5.68 27.17
CA PRO A 93 -22.23 5.71 28.53
C PRO A 93 -21.27 6.53 29.41
N ALA A 94 -21.80 7.05 30.53
CA ALA A 94 -20.99 7.80 31.48
C ALA A 94 -19.76 6.97 31.88
N PRO A 95 -18.57 7.59 32.01
CA PRO A 95 -17.36 6.88 32.38
C PRO A 95 -17.59 6.08 33.67
N VAL A 96 -17.33 4.77 33.64
CA VAL A 96 -17.33 3.93 34.84
C VAL A 96 -16.00 4.09 35.57
N ALA A 97 -16.06 4.17 36.90
CA ALA A 97 -14.86 4.23 37.74
C ALA A 97 -14.10 2.90 37.68
N GLY A 98 -12.79 2.96 37.43
CA GLY A 98 -11.93 1.79 37.31
C GLY A 98 -10.66 2.09 36.52
N PRO A 99 -9.69 1.17 36.49
CA PRO A 99 -8.50 1.32 35.66
C PRO A 99 -8.87 1.36 34.18
N ALA A 100 -8.13 2.15 33.40
CA ALA A 100 -8.24 2.13 31.96
C ALA A 100 -7.83 0.74 31.42
N ALA A 101 -8.52 0.26 30.41
CA ALA A 101 -8.06 -0.87 29.63
C ALA A 101 -6.86 -0.42 28.79
N GLU A 102 -5.70 -1.01 29.02
CA GLU A 102 -4.48 -0.74 28.24
C GLU A 102 -4.28 -1.86 27.21
N ILE A 103 -4.32 -1.48 25.93
CA ILE A 103 -4.19 -2.40 24.80
C ILE A 103 -3.01 -1.95 23.95
N THR A 104 -2.18 -2.89 23.52
CA THR A 104 -1.14 -2.64 22.52
C THR A 104 -1.49 -3.39 21.25
N ILE A 105 -1.43 -2.70 20.12
CA ILE A 105 -1.65 -3.27 18.79
C ILE A 105 -0.43 -2.93 17.94
N LYS A 106 0.03 -3.89 17.14
CA LYS A 106 1.12 -3.71 16.17
C LYS A 106 0.87 -4.54 14.90
N PRO A 107 1.62 -4.31 13.82
CA PRO A 107 1.66 -5.25 12.71
C PRO A 107 2.12 -6.64 13.20
N ASP A 108 1.47 -7.69 12.69
CA ASP A 108 1.83 -9.06 12.98
C ASP A 108 3.18 -9.41 12.33
N THR A 109 4.02 -10.16 13.06
CA THR A 109 5.37 -10.49 12.61
C THR A 109 5.39 -11.43 11.41
N ALA A 110 4.39 -12.31 11.28
CA ALA A 110 4.30 -13.27 10.17
C ALA A 110 3.61 -12.64 8.95
N ASN A 111 2.63 -11.76 9.17
CA ASN A 111 1.97 -11.01 8.12
C ASN A 111 1.96 -9.51 8.44
N PRO A 112 2.79 -8.69 7.77
CA PRO A 112 2.86 -7.24 8.02
C PRO A 112 1.57 -6.49 7.66
N LEU A 113 0.64 -7.13 6.94
CA LEU A 113 -0.68 -6.59 6.61
C LEU A 113 -1.79 -7.10 7.53
N ALA A 114 -1.43 -7.69 8.67
CA ALA A 114 -2.37 -8.06 9.74
C ALA A 114 -1.99 -7.30 11.01
N TYR A 115 -2.98 -6.97 11.84
CA TYR A 115 -2.70 -6.70 13.25
C TYR A 115 -2.40 -8.01 13.99
N ASP A 116 -1.53 -7.95 14.98
CA ASP A 116 -1.20 -9.06 15.88
C ASP A 116 -2.36 -9.41 16.82
N LEU A 117 -3.10 -8.41 17.27
CA LEU A 117 -4.33 -8.56 18.03
C LEU A 117 -5.54 -8.50 17.09
N LYS A 118 -6.38 -9.53 17.11
CA LYS A 118 -7.60 -9.63 16.30
C LYS A 118 -8.87 -9.26 17.04
N GLU A 119 -8.91 -9.54 18.34
CA GLU A 119 -10.07 -9.30 19.17
C GLU A 119 -9.62 -8.87 20.56
N PHE A 120 -10.37 -7.96 21.19
CA PHE A 120 -10.21 -7.62 22.60
C PHE A 120 -11.53 -7.17 23.21
N ASN A 121 -11.65 -7.32 24.52
CA ASN A 121 -12.88 -7.01 25.28
C ASN A 121 -12.66 -5.78 26.17
N VAL A 122 -13.65 -4.92 26.26
CA VAL A 122 -13.72 -3.78 27.18
C VAL A 122 -15.14 -3.66 27.73
N LYS A 123 -15.31 -2.97 28.86
CA LYS A 123 -16.64 -2.73 29.42
C LYS A 123 -17.24 -1.45 28.85
N ALA A 124 -18.57 -1.42 28.68
CA ALA A 124 -19.26 -0.19 28.31
C ALA A 124 -18.92 0.95 29.29
N GLY A 125 -18.49 2.10 28.76
CA GLY A 125 -18.11 3.28 29.55
C GLY A 125 -16.70 3.21 30.16
N GLN A 126 -15.95 2.13 29.94
CA GLN A 126 -14.58 2.01 30.42
C GLN A 126 -13.66 2.98 29.65
N LYS A 127 -12.68 3.56 30.33
CA LYS A 127 -11.59 4.26 29.64
C LYS A 127 -10.71 3.25 28.92
N VAL A 128 -10.44 3.49 27.65
CA VAL A 128 -9.62 2.63 26.79
C VAL A 128 -8.42 3.43 26.30
N LYS A 129 -7.24 2.82 26.38
CA LYS A 129 -5.98 3.35 25.89
C LYS A 129 -5.35 2.33 24.95
N ILE A 130 -5.41 2.60 23.65
CA ILE A 130 -4.76 1.79 22.63
C ILE A 130 -3.41 2.43 22.30
N THR A 131 -2.32 1.70 22.54
CA THR A 131 -1.00 2.04 22.03
C THR A 131 -0.81 1.32 20.71
N PHE A 132 -0.87 2.07 19.61
CA PHE A 132 -0.58 1.53 18.28
C PHE A 132 0.90 1.72 17.96
N ASN A 133 1.65 0.62 17.95
CA ASN A 133 3.08 0.61 17.60
C ASN A 133 3.26 0.10 16.17
N ASN A 134 3.51 1.02 15.23
CA ASN A 134 3.75 0.69 13.83
C ASN A 134 5.21 0.24 13.58
N THR A 135 5.68 -0.77 14.32
CA THR A 135 7.02 -1.36 14.11
C THR A 135 6.89 -2.78 13.62
N HIS A 136 7.46 -3.06 12.44
CA HIS A 136 7.61 -4.40 11.91
C HIS A 136 9.08 -4.64 11.53
N PRO A 137 9.70 -5.76 11.95
CA PRO A 137 11.16 -5.94 11.85
C PRO A 137 11.70 -6.07 10.42
N ALA A 138 10.91 -6.61 9.49
CA ALA A 138 11.36 -6.89 8.12
C ALA A 138 10.67 -6.04 7.03
N VAL A 139 9.36 -5.85 7.12
CA VAL A 139 8.55 -5.17 6.10
C VAL A 139 7.92 -3.89 6.69
N PRO A 140 8.57 -2.73 6.56
CA PRO A 140 8.03 -1.46 7.05
C PRO A 140 6.90 -0.99 6.12
N GLN A 141 5.73 -0.67 6.69
CA GLN A 141 4.55 -0.16 5.99
C GLN A 141 3.85 0.94 6.80
N MET A 142 3.00 1.73 6.15
CA MET A 142 2.17 2.74 6.82
C MET A 142 0.84 2.13 7.24
N HIS A 143 0.42 2.43 8.46
CA HIS A 143 -0.81 1.90 9.02
C HIS A 143 -1.50 2.94 9.89
N ASN A 144 -2.82 2.86 9.95
CA ASN A 144 -3.64 3.54 10.94
C ASN A 144 -4.50 2.50 11.65
N ILE A 145 -5.27 2.90 12.66
CA ILE A 145 -6.40 2.15 13.20
C ILE A 145 -7.61 3.06 13.07
N VAL A 146 -8.68 2.57 12.45
CA VAL A 146 -10.00 3.20 12.43
C VAL A 146 -10.98 2.26 13.12
N ILE A 147 -11.65 2.74 14.17
CA ILE A 147 -12.69 2.02 14.90
C ILE A 147 -14.06 2.48 14.39
N GLY A 148 -14.84 1.52 13.91
CA GLY A 148 -16.13 1.73 13.30
C GLY A 148 -17.32 1.48 14.23
N THR A 149 -18.50 1.95 13.84
CA THR A 149 -19.78 1.56 14.45
C THR A 149 -20.09 0.08 14.21
N PRO A 150 -20.96 -0.56 15.02
CA PRO A 150 -21.34 -1.95 14.80
C PRO A 150 -21.94 -2.18 13.42
N GLY A 151 -21.51 -3.25 12.75
CA GLY A 151 -21.94 -3.59 11.38
C GLY A 151 -21.34 -2.72 10.26
N SER A 152 -20.44 -1.78 10.57
CA SER A 152 -19.88 -0.85 9.57
C SER A 152 -18.67 -1.36 8.79
N LYS A 153 -18.14 -2.54 9.10
CA LYS A 153 -16.87 -3.06 8.55
C LYS A 153 -16.80 -2.97 7.02
N ASP A 154 -17.79 -3.52 6.33
CA ASP A 154 -17.80 -3.55 4.86
C ASP A 154 -17.95 -2.15 4.25
N LYS A 155 -18.73 -1.28 4.91
CA LYS A 155 -18.88 0.11 4.50
C LYS A 155 -17.58 0.89 4.66
N LEU A 156 -16.88 0.74 5.78
CA LEU A 156 -15.57 1.35 6.01
C LEU A 156 -14.52 0.83 5.01
N MET A 157 -14.57 -0.46 4.67
CA MET A 157 -13.71 -1.04 3.63
C MET A 157 -13.96 -0.37 2.27
N ALA A 158 -15.23 -0.23 1.89
CA ALA A 158 -15.61 0.41 0.64
C ALA A 158 -15.17 1.88 0.59
N LEU A 159 -15.35 2.62 1.69
CA LEU A 159 -14.89 4.00 1.80
C LEU A 159 -13.35 4.09 1.70
N ALA A 160 -12.61 3.23 2.38
CA ALA A 160 -11.15 3.17 2.27
C ALA A 160 -10.68 2.89 0.82
N MET A 161 -11.37 2.01 0.10
CA MET A 161 -11.05 1.74 -1.32
C MET A 161 -11.33 2.95 -2.21
N GLN A 162 -12.37 3.75 -1.93
CA GLN A 162 -12.62 4.99 -2.67
C GLN A 162 -11.51 6.01 -2.49
N MET A 163 -10.82 6.01 -1.34
CA MET A 163 -9.71 6.92 -1.07
C MET A 163 -8.43 6.57 -1.84
N VAL A 164 -8.33 5.40 -2.48
CA VAL A 164 -7.15 5.02 -3.30
C VAL A 164 -6.92 6.01 -4.45
N ALA A 165 -8.00 6.51 -5.04
CA ALA A 165 -7.94 7.47 -6.15
C ALA A 165 -8.00 8.94 -5.68
N ALA A 166 -8.10 9.18 -4.36
CA ALA A 166 -8.24 10.53 -3.83
C ALA A 166 -6.89 11.27 -3.87
N PRO A 167 -6.82 12.44 -4.53
CA PRO A 167 -5.56 13.19 -4.66
C PRO A 167 -5.02 13.69 -3.31
N ASP A 168 -5.88 13.80 -2.30
CA ASP A 168 -5.59 14.22 -0.93
C ASP A 168 -5.54 13.06 0.08
N GLY A 169 -5.59 11.80 -0.37
CA GLY A 169 -5.65 10.62 0.50
C GLY A 169 -4.53 10.57 1.53
N MET A 170 -3.29 10.84 1.11
CA MET A 170 -2.13 10.94 2.02
C MET A 170 -2.29 12.05 3.06
N ALA A 171 -2.76 13.23 2.65
CA ALA A 171 -2.94 14.37 3.55
C ALA A 171 -4.05 14.10 4.60
N LYS A 172 -5.08 13.34 4.21
CA LYS A 172 -6.14 12.86 5.10
C LYS A 172 -5.77 11.59 5.88
N GLY A 173 -4.55 11.06 5.72
CA GLY A 173 -4.12 9.82 6.36
C GLY A 173 -4.96 8.60 5.98
N TYR A 174 -5.65 8.65 4.84
CA TYR A 174 -6.65 7.68 4.40
C TYR A 174 -7.73 7.34 5.43
N ILE A 175 -8.09 8.28 6.29
CA ILE A 175 -9.19 8.10 7.25
C ILE A 175 -10.49 8.54 6.57
N PRO A 176 -11.47 7.64 6.37
CA PRO A 176 -12.75 8.01 5.81
C PRO A 176 -13.49 9.04 6.66
N GLU A 177 -14.22 9.93 6.01
CA GLU A 177 -15.19 10.79 6.67
C GLU A 177 -16.55 10.07 6.72
N GLY A 178 -17.26 10.16 7.83
CA GLY A 178 -18.60 9.61 7.95
C GLY A 178 -18.99 9.22 9.37
N PRO A 179 -20.29 9.00 9.62
CA PRO A 179 -20.80 8.61 10.93
C PRO A 179 -20.37 7.22 11.39
N GLU A 180 -19.82 6.41 10.48
CA GLU A 180 -19.29 5.10 10.81
C GLU A 180 -17.99 5.18 11.61
N VAL A 181 -17.20 6.23 11.46
CA VAL A 181 -15.90 6.36 12.14
C VAL A 181 -16.10 6.94 13.53
N LEU A 182 -15.75 6.16 14.56
CA LEU A 182 -15.87 6.57 15.96
C LEU A 182 -14.57 7.16 16.49
N PHE A 183 -13.48 6.42 16.31
CA PHE A 183 -12.16 6.77 16.83
C PHE A 183 -11.12 6.33 15.82
N HIS A 184 -10.00 7.04 15.75
CA HIS A 184 -8.91 6.64 14.88
C HIS A 184 -7.57 7.19 15.37
N THR A 185 -6.49 6.51 14.97
CA THR A 185 -5.15 7.08 15.00
C THR A 185 -4.91 7.94 13.76
N LYS A 186 -3.77 8.62 13.69
CA LYS A 186 -3.21 9.11 12.43
C LYS A 186 -2.72 7.93 11.58
N LEU A 187 -2.39 8.22 10.33
CA LEU A 187 -1.56 7.34 9.53
C LEU A 187 -0.12 7.41 10.02
N LEU A 188 0.32 6.34 10.69
CA LEU A 188 1.66 6.25 11.23
C LEU A 188 2.63 5.81 10.14
N GLN A 189 3.75 6.52 10.07
CA GLN A 189 4.93 6.04 9.33
C GLN A 189 5.54 4.82 10.04
N PRO A 190 6.36 4.02 9.34
CA PRO A 190 7.10 2.94 9.99
C PRO A 190 7.88 3.42 11.22
N ASN A 191 7.90 2.59 12.25
CA ASN A 191 8.55 2.79 13.55
C ASN A 191 7.96 3.94 14.38
N GLN A 192 6.79 4.47 14.03
CA GLN A 192 6.07 5.42 14.86
C GLN A 192 5.12 4.72 15.83
N THR A 193 4.78 5.40 16.92
CA THR A 193 3.79 4.95 17.89
C THR A 193 2.84 6.10 18.21
N GLU A 194 1.56 5.79 18.34
CA GLU A 194 0.53 6.72 18.80
C GLU A 194 -0.34 6.07 19.87
N VAL A 195 -0.81 6.89 20.80
CA VAL A 195 -1.75 6.49 21.83
C VAL A 195 -3.12 7.10 21.49
N LEU A 196 -4.12 6.24 21.34
CA LEU A 196 -5.53 6.60 21.17
C LEU A 196 -6.26 6.34 22.48
N GLU A 197 -6.83 7.40 23.07
CA GLU A 197 -7.61 7.32 24.31
C GLU A 197 -9.07 7.68 24.06
N PHE A 198 -9.99 6.84 24.52
CA PHE A 198 -11.43 7.07 24.39
C PHE A 198 -12.21 6.42 25.53
N THR A 199 -13.50 6.71 25.59
CA THR A 199 -14.44 5.98 26.45
C THR A 199 -15.15 4.95 25.59
N ALA A 200 -15.12 3.68 26.00
CA ALA A 200 -15.81 2.60 25.32
C ALA A 200 -17.31 2.93 25.18
N PRO A 201 -17.89 2.73 23.98
CA PRO A 201 -19.28 3.05 23.69
C PRO A 201 -20.25 2.07 24.38
N ALA A 202 -21.51 2.03 23.94
CA ALA A 202 -22.47 1.03 24.41
C ALA A 202 -22.04 -0.40 24.01
N ALA A 203 -22.63 -1.41 24.65
CA ALA A 203 -22.35 -2.80 24.35
C ALA A 203 -22.55 -3.13 22.85
N GLY A 204 -21.67 -3.95 22.29
CA GLY A 204 -21.69 -4.34 20.88
C GLY A 204 -20.30 -4.66 20.31
N ASP A 205 -20.30 -5.07 19.04
CA ASP A 205 -19.10 -5.44 18.30
C ASP A 205 -18.66 -4.31 17.39
N TYR A 206 -17.49 -3.72 17.68
CA TYR A 206 -16.97 -2.56 16.99
C TYR A 206 -15.79 -3.00 16.11
N PRO A 207 -15.95 -3.03 14.78
CA PRO A 207 -14.85 -3.40 13.91
C PRO A 207 -13.74 -2.35 13.99
N TYR A 208 -12.49 -2.78 13.99
CA TYR A 208 -11.37 -1.88 13.73
C TYR A 208 -10.56 -2.39 12.54
N LEU A 209 -10.07 -1.46 11.73
CA LEU A 209 -9.36 -1.78 10.50
C LEU A 209 -8.36 -0.70 10.11
N CYS A 210 -7.35 -1.11 9.36
CA CYS A 210 -6.49 -0.20 8.64
C CYS A 210 -7.22 0.26 7.37
N THR A 211 -7.29 1.56 7.16
CA THR A 211 -7.92 2.18 5.99
C THR A 211 -6.90 2.67 4.97
N PHE A 212 -5.60 2.47 5.23
CA PHE A 212 -4.58 2.65 4.20
C PHE A 212 -4.88 1.70 3.00
N PRO A 213 -4.79 2.21 1.75
CA PRO A 213 -5.14 1.48 0.54
C PRO A 213 -4.66 0.01 0.52
N GLY A 214 -5.60 -0.91 0.34
CA GLY A 214 -5.33 -2.35 0.22
C GLY A 214 -5.10 -3.11 1.53
N HIS A 215 -4.89 -2.43 2.67
CA HIS A 215 -4.53 -3.11 3.92
C HIS A 215 -5.74 -3.72 4.64
N GLY A 216 -6.87 -3.01 4.66
CA GLY A 216 -8.01 -3.37 5.51
C GLY A 216 -8.58 -4.77 5.27
N ALA A 217 -8.45 -5.33 4.07
CA ALA A 217 -8.95 -6.68 3.75
C ALA A 217 -8.44 -7.74 4.72
N ILE A 218 -7.19 -7.60 5.18
CA ILE A 218 -6.52 -8.51 6.12
C ILE A 218 -6.29 -7.82 7.48
N MET A 219 -6.01 -6.51 7.44
CA MET A 219 -5.64 -5.71 8.61
C MET A 219 -6.88 -5.18 9.33
N ASN A 220 -7.62 -6.08 9.94
CA ASN A 220 -8.81 -5.79 10.72
C ASN A 220 -8.94 -6.72 11.94
N GLY A 221 -9.83 -6.32 12.85
CA GLY A 221 -10.21 -7.04 14.07
C GLY A 221 -11.51 -6.48 14.66
N VAL A 222 -11.88 -6.91 15.87
CA VAL A 222 -13.10 -6.50 16.56
C VAL A 222 -12.81 -6.12 18.02
N MET A 223 -13.29 -4.95 18.44
CA MET A 223 -13.40 -4.59 19.85
C MET A 223 -14.79 -4.99 20.34
N HIS A 224 -14.86 -5.89 21.30
CA HIS A 224 -16.09 -6.28 21.95
C HIS A 224 -16.33 -5.39 23.17
N VAL A 225 -17.52 -4.81 23.24
CA VAL A 225 -17.95 -4.02 24.39
C VAL A 225 -19.06 -4.79 25.11
N GLU A 226 -18.82 -5.13 26.38
CA GLU A 226 -19.73 -5.88 27.26
C GLU A 226 -20.24 -5.08 28.46
#